data_AF-A0A200PV79-F1
#
_entry.id   AF-A0A200PV79-F1
#
_cell.length_a   1.000
_cell.length_b   1.000
_cell.length_c   1.000
_cell.angle_alpha   90.00
_cell.angle_beta   90.00
_cell.angle_gamma   90.00
#
_symmetry.space_group_name_H-M   'P 1'
#
loop_
_entity.id
_entity.type
_entity.pdbx_description
1 polymer ?
#
loop_
_entity_poly.entity_id
_entity_poly.type
_entity_poly.pdbx_seq_one_letter_code
_entity_poly.pdbx_strand_id
1 'polypeptide(L)'
;MAVSDECKLKFLELKVKRNYRFIVFKIEEKIQQVMVEKLGDTCESYEDFTACLLANECRQAVFDFDFITDQNCQKSKIFFCLCSTSIEGYVSECYS
;
A
#
# COMPACT_ATOMS: atom_id res chain seq x y z
N MET A 1 -0.96 17.02 8.86
CA MET A 1 -1.35 15.76 8.18
C MET A 1 -2.18 14.92 9.14
N ALA A 2 -3.48 14.82 8.88
CA ALA A 2 -4.37 13.92 9.61
C ALA A 2 -4.51 12.62 8.81
N VAL A 3 -4.59 11.48 9.50
CA VAL A 3 -4.89 10.19 8.86
C VAL A 3 -6.32 9.83 9.21
N SER A 4 -7.15 9.59 8.19
CA SER A 4 -8.53 9.13 8.39
C SER A 4 -8.56 7.86 9.23
N ASP A 5 -9.52 7.74 10.16
CA ASP A 5 -9.70 6.52 10.94
C ASP A 5 -10.03 5.30 10.06
N GLU A 6 -10.60 5.54 8.88
CA GLU A 6 -10.80 4.50 7.86
C GLU A 6 -9.47 3.90 7.39
N CYS A 7 -8.42 4.71 7.20
CA CYS A 7 -7.10 4.22 6.81
C CYS A 7 -6.53 3.27 7.87
N LYS A 8 -6.71 3.60 9.16
CA LYS A 8 -6.27 2.76 10.28
C LYS A 8 -7.03 1.44 10.32
N LEU A 9 -8.35 1.49 10.13
CA LEU A 9 -9.20 0.30 10.06
C LEU A 9 -8.77 -0.60 8.91
N LYS A 10 -8.61 -0.05 7.70
CA LYS A 10 -8.20 -0.84 6.53
C LYS A 10 -6.81 -1.44 6.66
N PHE A 11 -5.86 -0.69 7.22
CA PHE A 11 -4.54 -1.21 7.55
C PHE A 11 -4.61 -2.37 8.56
N LEU A 12 -5.46 -2.25 9.59
CA LEU A 12 -5.68 -3.33 10.55
C LEU A 12 -6.31 -4.57 9.89
N GLU A 13 -7.28 -4.38 9.00
CA GLU A 13 -7.89 -5.48 8.24
C GLU A 13 -6.88 -6.21 7.36
N LEU A 14 -5.98 -5.49 6.68
CA LEU A 14 -4.89 -6.09 5.91
C LEU A 14 -3.94 -6.87 6.82
N LYS A 15 -3.51 -6.29 7.95
CA LYS A 15 -2.57 -6.94 8.87
C LYS A 15 -3.14 -8.18 9.57
N VAL A 16 -4.42 -8.15 9.93
CA VAL A 16 -5.06 -9.21 10.74
C VAL A 16 -5.73 -10.26 9.85
N LYS A 17 -6.53 -9.83 8.87
CA LYS A 17 -7.34 -10.74 8.06
C LYS A 17 -6.68 -11.12 6.75
N ARG A 18 -5.68 -10.35 6.27
CA ARG A 18 -5.09 -10.49 4.93
C ARG A 18 -6.14 -10.48 3.82
N ASN A 19 -7.20 -9.70 4.01
CA ASN A 19 -8.30 -9.56 3.06
C ASN A 19 -7.93 -8.75 1.81
N TYR A 20 -6.86 -7.95 1.91
CA TYR A 20 -6.42 -7.05 0.86
C TYR A 20 -4.95 -7.32 0.57
N ARG A 21 -4.60 -7.37 -0.71
CA ARG A 21 -3.20 -7.51 -1.15
C ARG A 21 -2.46 -6.19 -1.08
N PHE A 22 -3.18 -5.10 -1.34
CA PHE A 22 -2.64 -3.75 -1.21
C PHE A 22 -3.72 -2.73 -0.86
N ILE A 23 -3.28 -1.58 -0.36
CA ILE A 23 -4.12 -0.43 -0.06
C ILE A 23 -3.42 0.79 -0.64
N VAL A 24 -4.12 1.54 -1.50
CA VAL A 24 -3.65 2.82 -2.03
C VAL A 24 -4.32 3.94 -1.23
N PHE A 25 -3.50 4.84 -0.73
CA PHE A 25 -3.87 6.05 -0.02
C PHE A 25 -3.56 7.27 -0.89
N LYS A 26 -4.51 8.19 -0.90
CA LYS A 26 -4.33 9.52 -1.49
C LYS A 26 -4.29 10.57 -0.38
N ILE A 27 -3.54 11.64 -0.64
CA ILE A 27 -3.47 12.80 0.25
C ILE A 27 -4.35 13.87 -0.37
N GLU A 28 -5.42 14.25 0.33
CA GLU A 28 -6.26 15.36 -0.12
C GLU A 28 -5.66 16.68 0.37
N GLU A 29 -5.02 17.43 -0.53
CA GLU A 29 -4.27 18.64 -0.19
C GLU A 29 -5.15 19.72 0.47
N LYS A 30 -6.43 19.80 0.07
CA LYS A 30 -7.40 20.79 0.58
C LYS A 30 -7.62 20.69 2.09
N ILE A 31 -7.63 19.46 2.61
CA ILE A 31 -7.87 19.16 4.02
C ILE A 31 -6.63 18.58 4.72
N GLN A 32 -5.51 18.47 3.99
CA GLN A 32 -4.26 17.84 4.42
C GLN A 32 -4.48 16.50 5.14
N GLN A 33 -5.36 15.67 4.57
CA GLN A 33 -5.79 14.41 5.17
C GLN A 33 -5.49 13.23 4.25
N VAL A 34 -4.98 12.15 4.84
CA VAL A 34 -4.76 10.87 4.16
C VAL A 34 -6.06 10.08 4.18
N MET A 35 -6.49 9.63 3.01
CA MET A 35 -7.72 8.88 2.81
C MET A 35 -7.48 7.69 1.88
N VAL A 36 -8.31 6.66 2.00
CA VAL A 36 -8.22 5.47 1.16
C VAL A 36 -8.70 5.83 -0.25
N GLU A 37 -7.89 5.50 -1.25
CA GLU A 37 -8.24 5.68 -2.65
C GLU A 37 -8.71 4.37 -3.28
N LYS A 38 -7.94 3.29 -3.09
CA LYS A 38 -8.27 1.97 -3.63
C LYS A 38 -7.86 0.89 -2.64
N LEU A 39 -8.69 -0.16 -2.55
CA LEU A 39 -8.37 -1.39 -1.87
C LEU A 39 -8.16 -2.46 -2.93
N GLY A 40 -6.99 -3.09 -2.91
CA GLY A 40 -6.66 -4.18 -3.81
C GLY A 40 -7.10 -5.52 -3.21
N ASP A 41 -8.00 -6.20 -3.91
CA ASP A 41 -8.39 -7.58 -3.57
C ASP A 41 -7.21 -8.54 -3.69
N THR A 42 -7.32 -9.71 -3.05
CA THR A 42 -6.30 -10.77 -3.14
C THR A 42 -6.06 -11.27 -4.57
N CYS A 43 -7.04 -11.05 -5.47
CA CYS A 43 -6.96 -11.42 -6.87
C CYS A 43 -6.36 -10.34 -7.79
N GLU A 44 -6.14 -9.11 -7.31
CA GLU A 44 -5.50 -8.08 -8.14
C GLU A 44 -4.00 -8.37 -8.32
N SER A 45 -3.48 -8.04 -9.52
CA SER A 45 -2.09 -8.31 -9.88
C SER A 45 -1.18 -7.14 -9.49
N TYR A 46 0.13 -7.41 -9.46
CA TYR A 46 1.12 -6.35 -9.23
C TYR A 46 1.05 -5.24 -10.29
N GLU A 47 0.65 -5.57 -11.53
CA GLU A 47 0.45 -4.60 -12.60
C GLU A 47 -0.72 -3.64 -12.33
N ASP A 48 -1.83 -4.14 -11.77
CA ASP A 48 -2.95 -3.29 -11.34
C ASP A 48 -2.52 -2.32 -10.23
N PHE A 49 -1.69 -2.81 -9.30
CA PHE A 49 -1.11 -2.01 -8.23
C PHE A 49 -0.20 -0.90 -8.78
N THR A 50 0.72 -1.23 -9.69
CA THR A 50 1.63 -0.22 -10.27
C THR A 50 0.86 0.77 -11.15
N ALA A 51 -0.17 0.35 -11.88
CA ALA A 51 -1.04 1.24 -12.62
C ALA A 51 -1.74 2.27 -11.70
N CYS A 52 -2.12 1.86 -10.49
CA CYS A 52 -2.69 2.79 -9.49
C CYS A 52 -1.65 3.79 -8.97
N LEU A 53 -0.38 3.41 -8.86
CA LEU A 53 0.69 4.31 -8.43
C LEU A 53 1.10 5.31 -9.51
N LEU A 54 1.11 4.89 -10.78
CA LEU A 54 1.61 5.69 -11.91
C LEU A 54 0.68 6.82 -12.36
N ALA A 55 -0.56 6.86 -11.89
CA ALA A 55 -1.52 7.88 -12.33
C ALA A 55 -1.28 9.23 -11.63
N ASN A 56 -0.29 9.97 -12.15
CA ASN A 56 -0.02 11.43 -12.09
C ASN A 56 0.05 12.16 -10.74
N GLU A 57 -0.36 11.58 -9.61
CA GLU A 57 -0.43 12.25 -8.32
C GLU A 57 0.35 11.45 -7.25
N CYS A 58 0.96 12.15 -6.29
CA CYS A 58 1.75 11.54 -5.22
C CYS A 58 0.86 10.66 -4.34
N ARG A 59 0.95 9.33 -4.55
CA ARG A 59 0.17 8.32 -3.81
C ARG A 59 1.07 7.54 -2.88
N GLN A 60 0.51 7.20 -1.73
CA GLN A 60 1.13 6.26 -0.80
C GLN A 60 0.39 4.95 -0.91
N ALA A 61 1.07 3.82 -0.86
CA ALA A 61 0.40 2.54 -0.85
C ALA A 61 1.08 1.57 0.10
N VAL A 62 0.31 0.63 0.61
CA VAL A 62 0.75 -0.46 1.47
C VAL A 62 0.50 -1.75 0.73
N PHE A 63 1.49 -2.63 0.67
CA PHE A 63 1.44 -3.89 -0.05
C PHE A 63 1.85 -5.02 0.90
N ASP A 64 1.00 -6.02 1.11
CA ASP A 64 1.35 -7.23 1.87
C ASP A 64 1.94 -8.25 0.89
N PHE A 65 3.25 -8.48 0.99
CA PHE A 65 3.91 -9.50 0.20
C PHE A 65 4.00 -10.79 1.01
N ASP A 66 3.17 -11.76 0.65
CA ASP A 66 3.29 -13.13 1.14
C ASP A 66 4.36 -13.88 0.34
N PHE A 67 5.27 -14.56 1.05
CA PHE A 67 6.28 -15.41 0.44
C PHE A 67 6.47 -16.68 1.26
N ILE A 68 6.78 -17.76 0.55
CA ILE A 68 7.09 -19.05 1.14
C ILE A 68 8.60 -19.17 1.18
N THR A 69 9.14 -19.39 2.38
CA THR A 69 10.57 -19.67 2.55
C THR A 69 10.90 -21.11 2.15
N ASP A 70 12.18 -21.39 1.92
CA ASP A 70 12.69 -22.74 1.59
C ASP A 70 12.27 -23.82 2.62
N GLN A 71 12.01 -23.41 3.87
CA GLN A 71 11.49 -24.28 4.93
C GLN A 71 9.97 -24.51 4.88
N ASN A 72 9.32 -24.20 3.75
CA ASN A 72 7.86 -24.25 3.58
C ASN A 72 7.08 -23.44 4.64
N CYS A 73 7.71 -22.40 5.22
CA CYS A 73 7.06 -21.52 6.17
C CYS A 73 6.52 -20.29 5.43
N GLN A 74 5.21 -20.06 5.53
CA GLN A 74 4.55 -18.88 4.97
C GLN A 74 4.84 -17.66 5.84
N LYS A 75 5.52 -16.66 5.27
CA LYS A 75 5.77 -15.37 5.89
C LYS A 75 5.09 -14.28 5.07
N SER A 76 4.74 -13.18 5.71
CA SER A 76 4.32 -11.97 4.99
C SER A 76 5.16 -10.80 5.44
N LYS A 77 5.45 -9.89 4.51
CA LYS A 77 6.16 -8.64 4.78
C LYS A 77 5.35 -7.51 4.19
N ILE A 78 5.01 -6.54 5.02
CA ILE A 78 4.29 -5.34 4.62
C ILE A 78 5.30 -4.33 4.07
N PHE A 79 5.06 -3.86 2.85
CA PHE A 79 5.84 -2.85 2.16
C PHE A 79 5.05 -1.55 2.08
N PHE A 80 5.73 -0.43 2.35
CA PHE A 80 5.20 0.91 2.12
C PHE A 80 5.82 1.46 0.84
N CYS A 81 4.99 1.83 -0.12
CA CYS A 81 5.39 2.40 -1.40
C CYS A 81 4.93 3.85 -1.46
N LEU A 82 5.82 4.74 -1.92
CA LEU A 82 5.55 6.16 -2.12
C LEU A 82 5.86 6.49 -3.58
N CYS A 83 4.89 7.01 -4.32
CA CYS A 83 5.13 7.48 -5.68
C CYS A 83 5.54 8.96 -5.64
N SER A 84 6.83 9.25 -5.74
CA SER A 84 7.33 10.61 -5.94
C SER A 84 7.71 10.80 -7.41
N THR A 85 7.09 11.75 -8.09
CA THR A 85 7.25 12.03 -9.53
C THR A 85 8.58 12.71 -9.89
N SER A 86 9.67 12.49 -9.15
CA SER A 86 10.97 13.11 -9.46
C SER A 86 12.16 12.16 -9.55
N ILE A 87 12.04 10.89 -9.17
CA ILE A 87 13.14 9.93 -9.30
C ILE A 87 12.54 8.57 -9.67
N GLU A 88 13.06 7.95 -10.73
CA GLU A 88 12.81 6.54 -11.04
C GLU A 88 12.91 5.70 -9.77
N GLY A 89 11.77 5.16 -9.32
CA GLY A 89 11.72 3.99 -8.44
C GLY A 89 12.55 4.05 -7.17
N TYR A 90 12.43 5.10 -6.35
CA TYR A 90 12.86 4.99 -4.95
C TYR A 90 11.69 4.47 -4.11
N VAL A 91 11.59 3.13 -3.98
CA VAL A 91 10.85 2.48 -2.88
C VAL A 91 11.64 2.79 -1.60
N SER A 92 11.52 4.03 -1.11
CA SER A 92 12.27 4.51 0.04
C SER A 92 11.80 3.78 1.28
N GLU A 93 12.72 2.99 1.82
CA GLU A 93 12.77 2.48 3.19
C GLU A 93 11.61 1.57 3.62
N CYS A 94 11.85 0.28 3.37
CA CYS A 94 11.34 -0.80 4.19
C CYS A 94 11.76 -0.61 5.66
N TYR A 95 10.96 0.08 6.47
CA TYR A 95 11.08 -0.04 7.92
C TYR A 95 10.58 -1.44 8.32
N SER A 96 11.53 -2.30 8.69
CA SER A 96 11.27 -3.60 9.32
C SER A 96 11.06 -3.46 10.82
#